data_AF-F8A5D4-F1
#
_entry.id   AF-F8A5D4-F1
#
_cell.length_a   1.000
_cell.length_b   1.000
_cell.length_c   1.000
_cell.angle_alpha   90.00
_cell.angle_beta   90.00
_cell.angle_gamma   90.00
#
_symmetry.space_group_name_H-M   'P 1'
#
loop_
_entity.id
_entity.type
_entity.pdbx_description
1 polymer ?
#
loop_
_entity_poly.entity_id
_entity_poly.type
_entity_poly.pdbx_seq_one_letter_code
_entity_poly.pdbx_strand_id
1 'polypeptide(L)'
;MGVHDAPAWLLPAFVRNVVGAGATASPEEIRAAGDRLLERWSSPGREFHNVKHLVDVLVRVDELDEESHEPHLVRLAAWYHGAIFDSADRKAYANKGGEDEAASARVAFDELLALGVPQENAQRVHELVNALVRHSPDSADPDCAVLCDADLAVLATEPQRYKAYLKDVRAEYAHLPTEDYVRARVRILHKLLARKSLFSSPLGAAWEEPARQNVSAELQRLEKELACLDSARAAAQAASDQPAAGPAQP
;
A
#
# COMPACT_ATOMS: atom_id res chain seq x y z
N MET A 1 -13.04 10.71 4.74
CA MET A 1 -12.45 11.83 4.00
C MET A 1 -13.11 11.86 2.63
N GLY A 2 -13.75 12.97 2.26
CA GLY A 2 -14.24 13.17 0.90
C GLY A 2 -13.14 13.73 0.01
N VAL A 3 -13.41 13.86 -1.28
CA VAL A 3 -12.51 14.45 -2.31
C VAL A 3 -11.97 15.85 -1.93
N HIS A 4 -12.57 16.52 -0.93
CA HIS A 4 -12.23 17.84 -0.43
C HIS A 4 -10.88 17.97 0.32
N ASP A 5 -10.21 16.87 0.65
CA ASP A 5 -8.91 16.90 1.37
C ASP A 5 -7.68 16.76 0.44
N ALA A 6 -7.88 16.65 -0.88
CA ALA A 6 -6.79 16.58 -1.84
C ALA A 6 -6.04 17.93 -1.95
N PRO A 7 -4.69 17.96 -1.94
CA PRO A 7 -3.94 19.18 -2.16
C PRO A 7 -4.27 19.83 -3.51
N ALA A 8 -4.38 21.16 -3.55
CA ALA A 8 -4.76 21.89 -4.76
C ALA A 8 -3.81 21.67 -5.96
N TRP A 9 -2.57 21.25 -5.70
CA TRP A 9 -1.57 20.95 -6.71
C TRP A 9 -1.71 19.57 -7.35
N LEU A 10 -2.46 18.65 -6.72
CA LEU A 10 -2.47 17.22 -7.06
C LEU A 10 -3.01 16.97 -8.47
N LEU A 11 -4.21 17.47 -8.80
CA LEU A 11 -4.78 17.34 -10.14
C LEU A 11 -3.98 18.06 -11.23
N PRO A 12 -3.54 19.33 -11.03
CA PRO A 12 -2.61 19.96 -11.98
C PRO A 12 -1.34 19.15 -12.23
N ALA A 13 -0.79 18.47 -11.21
CA ALA A 13 0.38 17.60 -11.37
C ALA A 13 0.04 16.35 -12.19
N PHE A 14 -1.10 15.70 -11.94
CA PHE A 14 -1.59 14.60 -12.76
C PHE A 14 -1.70 14.99 -14.24
N VAL A 15 -2.33 16.13 -14.53
CA VAL A 15 -2.45 16.62 -15.91
C VAL A 15 -1.09 16.81 -16.58
N ARG A 16 -0.12 17.42 -15.87
CA ARG A 16 1.25 17.56 -16.38
C ARG A 16 1.92 16.21 -16.67
N ASN A 17 1.74 15.23 -15.80
CA ASN A 17 2.34 13.90 -15.98
C ASN A 17 1.73 13.14 -17.16
N VAL A 18 0.40 13.21 -17.35
CA VAL A 18 -0.25 12.58 -18.51
C VAL A 18 0.17 13.24 -19.83
N VAL A 19 0.27 14.58 -19.85
CA VAL A 19 0.81 15.31 -21.02
C VAL A 19 2.29 14.97 -21.25
N GLY A 20 3.10 14.93 -20.19
CA GLY A 20 4.51 14.54 -20.25
C GLY A 20 4.72 13.11 -20.73
N ALA A 21 3.76 12.22 -20.47
CA ALA A 21 3.73 10.87 -21.00
C ALA A 21 3.29 10.78 -22.48
N GLY A 22 2.94 11.90 -23.13
CA GLY A 22 2.63 11.97 -24.56
C GLY A 22 1.15 11.92 -24.91
N ALA A 23 0.24 12.17 -23.95
CA ALA A 23 -1.20 12.18 -24.23
C ALA A 23 -1.61 13.20 -25.30
N THR A 24 -2.61 12.84 -26.10
CA THR A 24 -3.22 13.70 -27.12
C THR A 24 -4.59 14.24 -26.74
N ALA A 25 -5.19 13.74 -25.64
CA ALA A 25 -6.46 14.24 -25.12
C ALA A 25 -6.35 15.69 -24.62
N SER A 26 -7.49 16.38 -24.56
CA SER A 26 -7.55 17.74 -24.03
C SER A 26 -7.24 17.77 -22.53
N PRO A 27 -6.73 18.90 -21.98
CA PRO A 27 -6.52 19.06 -20.54
C PRO A 27 -7.77 18.82 -19.70
N GLU A 28 -8.96 19.08 -20.26
CA GLU A 28 -10.25 18.85 -19.59
C GLU A 28 -10.56 17.35 -19.45
N GLU A 29 -10.34 16.56 -20.52
CA GLU A 29 -10.50 15.10 -20.50
C GLU A 29 -9.50 14.44 -19.53
N ILE A 30 -8.25 14.90 -19.53
CA ILE A 30 -7.22 14.42 -18.61
C ILE A 30 -7.58 14.76 -17.16
N ARG A 31 -8.04 16.00 -16.89
CA ARG A 31 -8.52 16.39 -15.56
C ARG A 31 -9.67 15.50 -15.10
N ALA A 32 -10.64 15.23 -15.96
CA ALA A 32 -11.77 14.36 -15.64
C ALA A 32 -11.32 12.92 -15.30
N ALA A 33 -10.24 12.42 -15.92
CA ALA A 33 -9.65 11.14 -15.53
C ALA A 33 -9.01 11.19 -14.13
N GLY A 34 -8.27 12.25 -13.83
CA GLY A 34 -7.72 12.48 -12.49
C GLY A 34 -8.80 12.57 -11.41
N ASP A 35 -9.91 13.25 -11.69
CA ASP A 35 -11.06 13.34 -10.77
C ASP A 35 -11.66 11.96 -10.48
N ARG A 36 -11.85 11.11 -11.51
CA ARG A 36 -12.31 9.72 -11.32
C ARG A 36 -11.35 8.89 -10.48
N LEU A 37 -10.03 9.09 -10.63
CA LEU A 37 -9.05 8.42 -9.76
C LEU A 37 -9.19 8.89 -8.31
N LEU A 38 -9.34 10.20 -8.07
CA LEU A 38 -9.54 10.71 -6.72
C LEU A 38 -10.83 10.18 -6.08
N GLU A 39 -11.90 9.99 -6.86
CA GLU A 39 -13.12 9.33 -6.40
C GLU A 39 -12.84 7.89 -5.95
N ARG A 40 -12.05 7.12 -6.71
CA ARG A 40 -11.63 5.76 -6.32
C ARG A 40 -10.79 5.76 -5.04
N TRP A 41 -9.82 6.67 -4.92
CA TRP A 41 -9.00 6.84 -3.71
C TRP A 41 -9.79 7.35 -2.50
N SER A 42 -10.95 7.96 -2.73
CA SER A 42 -11.86 8.43 -1.67
C SER A 42 -12.99 7.45 -1.38
N SER A 43 -12.97 6.24 -1.97
CA SER A 43 -14.05 5.28 -1.80
C SER A 43 -14.17 4.84 -0.33
N PRO A 44 -15.39 4.54 0.16
CA PRO A 44 -15.58 4.05 1.52
C PRO A 44 -14.74 2.80 1.84
N GLY A 45 -14.30 2.66 3.08
CA GLY A 45 -13.50 1.52 3.53
C GLY A 45 -11.99 1.67 3.34
N ARG A 46 -11.52 2.85 2.92
CA ARG A 46 -10.11 3.25 2.84
C ARG A 46 -9.76 4.18 4.02
N GLU A 47 -9.21 3.62 5.08
CA GLU A 47 -8.72 4.39 6.24
C GLU A 47 -7.24 4.77 6.07
N PHE A 48 -6.44 3.84 5.54
CA PHE A 48 -5.04 4.09 5.19
C PHE A 48 -4.85 4.31 3.69
N HIS A 49 -5.38 3.41 2.84
CA HIS A 49 -5.16 3.45 1.38
C HIS A 49 -6.05 4.48 0.70
N ASN A 50 -5.91 5.75 1.08
CA ASN A 50 -6.72 6.87 0.61
C ASN A 50 -5.87 7.96 -0.08
N VAL A 51 -6.47 9.10 -0.42
CA VAL A 51 -5.78 10.21 -1.10
C VAL A 51 -4.53 10.70 -0.35
N LYS A 52 -4.52 10.64 0.99
CA LYS A 52 -3.32 11.01 1.77
C LYS A 52 -2.16 10.06 1.48
N HIS A 53 -2.43 8.75 1.41
CA HIS A 53 -1.41 7.77 1.07
C HIS A 53 -0.88 7.98 -0.36
N LEU A 54 -1.77 8.20 -1.34
CA LEU A 54 -1.36 8.56 -2.69
C LEU A 54 -0.41 9.79 -2.70
N VAL A 55 -0.77 10.84 -1.96
CA VAL A 55 0.09 12.03 -1.84
C VAL A 55 1.42 11.70 -1.19
N ASP A 56 1.43 10.91 -0.12
CA ASP A 56 2.66 10.51 0.56
C ASP A 56 3.59 9.74 -0.41
N VAL A 57 3.06 8.81 -1.22
CA VAL A 57 3.85 8.08 -2.24
C VAL A 57 4.39 9.01 -3.31
N LEU A 58 3.56 9.93 -3.84
CA LEU A 58 4.00 10.89 -4.86
C LEU A 58 5.12 11.81 -4.36
N VAL A 59 5.04 12.27 -3.11
CA VAL A 59 6.11 13.07 -2.49
C VAL A 59 7.40 12.27 -2.38
N ARG A 60 7.32 10.96 -2.11
CA ARG A 60 8.49 10.09 -2.06
C ARG A 60 9.08 9.79 -3.43
N VAL A 61 8.25 9.67 -4.46
CA VAL A 61 8.71 9.64 -5.85
C VAL A 61 9.46 10.94 -6.17
N ASP A 62 8.95 12.10 -5.76
CA ASP A 62 9.63 13.39 -5.98
C ASP A 62 10.99 13.49 -5.25
N GLU A 63 11.11 12.91 -4.04
CA GLU A 63 12.39 12.84 -3.32
C GLU A 63 13.44 11.95 -4.03
N LEU A 64 12.99 11.01 -4.84
CA LEU A 64 13.83 10.05 -5.59
C LEU A 64 13.94 10.39 -7.09
N ASP A 65 13.39 11.53 -7.53
CA ASP A 65 13.22 11.87 -8.95
C ASP A 65 14.54 11.87 -9.73
N GLU A 66 15.65 12.22 -9.08
CA GLU A 66 17.00 12.24 -9.68
C GLU A 66 17.50 10.84 -10.10
N GLU A 67 16.85 9.77 -9.64
CA GLU A 67 17.18 8.38 -10.00
C GLU A 67 16.28 7.81 -11.09
N SER A 68 15.18 8.49 -11.43
CA SER A 68 14.23 8.04 -12.43
C SER A 68 14.65 8.46 -13.84
N HIS A 69 14.51 7.54 -14.80
CA HIS A 69 14.67 7.84 -16.21
C HIS A 69 13.37 8.34 -16.84
N GLU A 70 12.22 7.80 -16.41
CA GLU A 70 10.89 8.15 -16.92
C GLU A 70 9.97 8.69 -15.79
N PRO A 71 10.31 9.86 -15.21
CA PRO A 71 9.69 10.38 -13.99
C PRO A 71 8.18 10.63 -14.10
N HIS A 72 7.68 10.94 -15.30
CA HIS A 72 6.24 11.07 -15.53
C HIS A 72 5.53 9.71 -15.44
N LEU A 73 6.12 8.64 -15.98
CA LEU A 73 5.54 7.30 -15.97
C LEU A 73 5.54 6.70 -14.57
N VAL A 74 6.60 6.94 -13.79
CA VAL A 74 6.65 6.55 -12.37
C VAL A 74 5.54 7.23 -11.56
N ARG A 75 5.32 8.54 -11.74
CA ARG A 75 4.23 9.25 -11.07
C ARG A 75 2.85 8.75 -11.51
N LEU A 76 2.66 8.44 -12.79
CA LEU A 76 1.42 7.83 -13.26
C LEU A 76 1.20 6.45 -12.62
N ALA A 77 2.24 5.61 -12.53
CA ALA A 77 2.15 4.35 -11.83
C ALA A 77 1.77 4.53 -10.35
N ALA A 78 2.35 5.51 -9.66
CA ALA A 78 1.96 5.88 -8.30
C ALA A 78 0.49 6.32 -8.21
N TRP A 79 -0.05 7.03 -9.20
CA TRP A 79 -1.49 7.37 -9.22
C TRP A 79 -2.41 6.16 -9.35
N TYR A 80 -2.01 5.17 -10.15
CA TYR A 80 -2.85 4.03 -10.46
C TYR A 80 -2.68 2.84 -9.51
N HIS A 81 -1.59 2.69 -8.74
CA HIS A 81 -1.27 1.44 -8.03
C HIS A 81 -2.41 0.90 -7.14
N GLY A 82 -3.05 1.78 -6.37
CA GLY A 82 -4.21 1.45 -5.53
C GLY A 82 -5.57 1.82 -6.13
N ALA A 83 -5.67 2.06 -7.44
CA ALA A 83 -6.93 2.45 -8.10
C ALA A 83 -8.03 1.40 -7.92
N ILE A 84 -7.67 0.12 -7.86
CA ILE A 84 -8.54 -0.98 -7.46
C ILE A 84 -8.13 -1.47 -6.08
N PHE A 85 -9.09 -1.49 -5.16
CA PHE A 85 -8.90 -1.84 -3.76
C PHE A 85 -10.16 -2.50 -3.20
N ASP A 86 -9.97 -3.53 -2.37
CA ASP A 86 -11.02 -4.16 -1.60
C ASP A 86 -10.50 -4.61 -0.22
N SER A 87 -10.93 -3.90 0.83
CA SER A 87 -10.61 -4.27 2.22
C SER A 87 -11.54 -5.33 2.80
N ALA A 88 -12.67 -5.65 2.17
CA ALA A 88 -13.68 -6.57 2.71
C ALA A 88 -13.30 -8.05 2.56
N ASP A 89 -12.45 -8.39 1.59
CA ASP A 89 -11.95 -9.76 1.44
C ASP A 89 -10.84 -10.06 2.47
N ARG A 90 -11.12 -10.99 3.39
CA ARG A 90 -10.14 -11.49 4.36
C ARG A 90 -8.86 -12.02 3.70
N LYS A 91 -8.98 -12.60 2.49
CA LYS A 91 -7.81 -13.07 1.72
C LYS A 91 -7.02 -11.90 1.13
N ALA A 92 -7.67 -10.78 0.83
CA ALA A 92 -7.00 -9.58 0.33
C ALA A 92 -6.05 -8.99 1.37
N TYR A 93 -6.45 -8.87 2.64
CA TYR A 93 -5.53 -8.42 3.69
C TYR A 93 -4.32 -9.35 3.86
N ALA A 94 -4.57 -10.66 3.94
CA ALA A 94 -3.52 -11.64 4.23
C ALA A 94 -2.45 -11.77 3.12
N ASN A 95 -2.77 -11.35 1.89
CA ASN A 95 -1.91 -11.54 0.73
C ASN A 95 -1.43 -10.23 0.08
N LYS A 96 -2.27 -9.19 0.04
CA LYS A 96 -2.04 -7.97 -0.75
C LYS A 96 -2.38 -6.65 -0.03
N GLY A 97 -2.74 -6.69 1.26
CA GLY A 97 -3.09 -5.46 1.97
C GLY A 97 -4.30 -4.71 1.39
N GLY A 98 -5.15 -5.38 0.60
CA GLY A 98 -6.38 -4.84 0.01
C GLY A 98 -6.22 -4.27 -1.41
N GLU A 99 -5.01 -3.92 -1.83
CA GLU A 99 -4.74 -3.42 -3.19
C GLU A 99 -4.72 -4.59 -4.19
N ASP A 100 -5.26 -4.36 -5.40
CA ASP A 100 -5.12 -5.30 -6.51
C ASP A 100 -4.33 -4.66 -7.64
N GLU A 101 -3.00 -4.68 -7.48
CA GLU A 101 -2.05 -4.01 -8.36
C GLU A 101 -2.19 -4.52 -9.81
N ALA A 102 -2.47 -5.81 -10.00
CA ALA A 102 -2.69 -6.36 -11.33
C ALA A 102 -3.98 -5.80 -11.98
N ALA A 103 -5.05 -5.58 -11.21
CA ALA A 103 -6.27 -4.94 -11.72
C ALA A 103 -6.06 -3.44 -11.95
N SER A 104 -5.41 -2.76 -11.02
CA SER A 104 -4.96 -1.37 -11.14
C SER A 104 -4.09 -1.13 -12.38
N ALA A 105 -3.15 -2.03 -12.68
CA ALA A 105 -2.30 -1.95 -13.87
C ALA A 105 -3.11 -2.04 -15.18
N ARG A 106 -4.15 -2.90 -15.20
CA ARG A 106 -5.06 -3.00 -16.36
C ARG A 106 -5.86 -1.71 -16.55
N VAL A 107 -6.40 -1.16 -15.46
CA VAL A 107 -7.10 0.13 -15.47
C VAL A 107 -6.17 1.25 -15.97
N ALA A 108 -4.92 1.28 -15.49
CA ALA A 108 -3.93 2.26 -15.93
C ALA A 108 -3.69 2.19 -17.43
N PHE A 109 -3.47 0.99 -17.96
CA PHE A 109 -3.25 0.77 -19.39
C PHE A 109 -4.43 1.27 -20.23
N ASP A 110 -5.64 0.83 -19.89
CA ASP A 110 -6.86 1.15 -20.66
C ASP A 110 -7.18 2.66 -20.60
N GLU A 111 -7.13 3.28 -19.41
CA GLU A 111 -7.44 4.70 -19.24
C GLU A 111 -6.37 5.60 -19.88
N LEU A 112 -5.09 5.25 -19.80
CA LEU A 112 -4.02 6.04 -20.44
C LEU A 112 -4.09 5.95 -21.98
N LEU A 113 -4.37 4.76 -22.54
CA LEU A 113 -4.61 4.62 -23.97
C LEU A 113 -5.82 5.47 -24.44
N ALA A 114 -6.90 5.50 -23.65
CA ALA A 114 -8.07 6.32 -23.96
C ALA A 114 -7.77 7.82 -23.94
N LEU A 115 -6.78 8.26 -23.15
CA LEU A 115 -6.27 9.64 -23.14
C LEU A 115 -5.26 9.92 -24.28
N GLY A 116 -4.98 8.93 -25.13
CA GLY A 116 -4.06 9.05 -26.25
C GLY A 116 -2.58 9.01 -25.86
N VAL A 117 -2.24 8.47 -24.68
CA VAL A 117 -0.85 8.18 -24.32
C VAL A 117 -0.33 7.08 -25.26
N PRO A 118 0.91 7.18 -25.80
CA PRO A 118 1.49 6.14 -26.63
C PRO A 118 1.46 4.78 -25.94
N GLN A 119 1.17 3.72 -26.71
CA GLN A 119 1.01 2.38 -26.17
C GLN A 119 2.23 1.90 -25.37
N GLU A 120 3.44 2.22 -25.82
CA GLU A 120 4.68 1.91 -25.11
C GLU A 120 4.72 2.52 -23.71
N ASN A 121 4.32 3.78 -23.57
CA ASN A 121 4.28 4.48 -22.28
C ASN A 121 3.16 3.95 -21.37
N ALA A 122 1.98 3.66 -21.93
CA ALA A 122 0.89 3.04 -21.18
C ALA A 122 1.27 1.62 -20.69
N GLN A 123 1.95 0.85 -21.54
CA GLN A 123 2.48 -0.47 -21.20
C GLN A 123 3.54 -0.38 -20.10
N ARG A 124 4.41 0.63 -20.16
CA ARG A 124 5.41 0.87 -19.12
C ARG A 124 4.78 1.19 -17.77
N VAL A 125 3.75 2.03 -17.73
CA VAL A 125 2.99 2.30 -16.49
C VAL A 125 2.34 1.01 -15.96
N HIS A 126 1.75 0.19 -16.82
CA HIS A 126 1.19 -1.10 -16.45
C HIS A 126 2.23 -2.01 -15.77
N GLU A 127 3.42 -2.12 -16.35
CA GLU A 127 4.51 -2.95 -15.82
C GLU A 127 4.98 -2.46 -14.45
N LEU A 128 5.16 -1.14 -14.30
CA LEU A 128 5.54 -0.51 -13.03
C LEU A 128 4.52 -0.79 -11.93
N VAL A 129 3.23 -0.61 -12.21
CA VAL A 129 2.16 -0.91 -11.24
C VAL A 129 2.17 -2.39 -10.87
N ASN A 130 2.27 -3.29 -11.85
CA ASN A 130 2.25 -4.72 -11.60
C ASN A 130 3.50 -5.21 -10.81
N ALA A 131 4.63 -4.50 -10.89
CA ALA A 131 5.82 -4.82 -10.11
C ALA A 131 5.62 -4.64 -8.58
N LEU A 132 4.68 -3.78 -8.18
CA LEU A 132 4.33 -3.57 -6.77
C LEU A 132 3.70 -4.80 -6.10
N VAL A 133 3.22 -5.81 -6.85
CA VAL A 133 2.75 -7.08 -6.26
C VAL A 133 3.81 -7.74 -5.35
N ARG A 134 5.10 -7.51 -5.64
CA ARG A 134 6.21 -8.10 -4.87
C ARG A 134 7.11 -7.06 -4.21
N HIS A 135 7.08 -5.81 -4.68
CA HIS A 135 8.05 -4.76 -4.31
C HIS A 135 9.48 -5.27 -4.43
N SER A 136 9.80 -5.88 -5.58
CA SER A 136 11.08 -6.52 -5.86
C SER A 136 11.55 -6.14 -7.26
N PRO A 137 12.04 -4.90 -7.44
CA PRO A 137 12.48 -4.40 -8.73
C PRO A 137 13.66 -5.22 -9.28
N ASP A 138 13.79 -5.28 -10.60
CA ASP A 138 15.06 -5.69 -11.22
C ASP A 138 16.10 -4.59 -10.95
N SER A 139 17.32 -4.98 -10.60
CA SER A 139 18.46 -4.08 -10.44
C SER A 139 18.77 -3.23 -11.70
N ALA A 140 18.32 -3.66 -12.88
CA ALA A 140 18.47 -2.93 -14.13
C ALA A 140 17.33 -1.92 -14.39
N ASP A 141 16.31 -1.87 -13.53
CA ASP A 141 15.13 -1.02 -13.68
C ASP A 141 15.05 0.04 -12.56
N PRO A 142 15.68 1.21 -12.75
CA PRO A 142 15.71 2.26 -11.73
C PRO A 142 14.34 2.89 -11.46
N ASP A 143 13.48 3.03 -12.48
CA ASP A 143 12.12 3.57 -12.30
C ASP A 143 11.26 2.66 -11.42
N CYS A 144 11.38 1.34 -11.61
CA CYS A 144 10.71 0.36 -10.77
C CYS A 144 11.26 0.40 -9.33
N ALA A 145 12.57 0.62 -9.17
CA ALA A 145 13.17 0.78 -7.85
C ALA A 145 12.63 2.02 -7.14
N VAL A 146 12.57 3.16 -7.84
CA VAL A 146 11.98 4.40 -7.30
C VAL A 146 10.54 4.18 -6.85
N LEU A 147 9.69 3.54 -7.67
CA LEU A 147 8.30 3.30 -7.31
C LEU A 147 8.16 2.37 -6.10
N CYS A 148 8.91 1.25 -6.08
CA CYS A 148 8.87 0.29 -4.98
C CYS A 148 9.33 0.93 -3.67
N ASP A 149 10.39 1.73 -3.72
CA ASP A 149 10.95 2.38 -2.55
C ASP A 149 10.01 3.48 -2.04
N ALA A 150 9.42 4.28 -2.93
CA ALA A 150 8.44 5.30 -2.58
C ALA A 150 7.19 4.72 -1.92
N ASP A 151 6.69 3.58 -2.41
CA ASP A 151 5.54 2.89 -1.83
C ASP A 151 5.84 2.34 -0.42
N LEU A 152 7.04 1.76 -0.23
CA LEU A 152 7.48 1.25 1.07
C LEU A 152 7.98 2.34 2.04
N ALA A 153 8.15 3.59 1.59
CA ALA A 153 8.75 4.67 2.38
C ALA A 153 7.96 5.02 3.64
N VAL A 154 6.68 4.64 3.74
CA VAL A 154 5.91 4.76 5.00
C VAL A 154 6.59 4.03 6.16
N LEU A 155 7.30 2.93 5.87
CA LEU A 155 8.04 2.15 6.86
C LEU A 155 9.15 2.97 7.51
N ALA A 156 9.79 3.87 6.75
CA ALA A 156 10.89 4.71 7.19
C ALA A 156 10.45 6.06 7.80
N THR A 157 9.15 6.25 8.04
CA THR A 157 8.65 7.50 8.63
C THR A 157 9.03 7.63 10.11
N GLU A 158 9.05 8.86 10.61
CA GLU A 158 9.25 9.15 12.02
C GLU A 158 8.30 8.34 12.92
N PRO A 159 8.72 7.87 14.13
CA PRO A 159 7.95 6.93 14.94
C PRO A 159 6.50 7.37 15.24
N GLN A 160 6.26 8.68 15.36
CA GLN A 160 4.91 9.22 15.57
C GLN A 160 4.02 9.04 14.33
N ARG A 161 4.56 9.25 13.12
CA ARG A 161 3.86 9.02 11.85
C ARG A 161 3.67 7.53 11.62
N TYR A 162 4.67 6.71 11.92
CA TYR A 162 4.55 5.25 11.85
C TYR A 162 3.43 4.74 12.77
N LYS A 163 3.34 5.26 14.00
CA LYS A 163 2.23 4.92 14.92
C LYS A 163 0.84 5.30 14.37
N ALA A 164 0.73 6.43 13.68
CA ALA A 164 -0.52 6.83 13.02
C ALA A 164 -0.85 5.85 11.87
N TYR A 165 0.13 5.52 11.03
CA TYR A 165 0.02 4.49 10.00
C TYR A 165 -0.51 3.17 10.56
N LEU A 166 0.04 2.66 11.67
CA LEU A 166 -0.44 1.42 12.29
C LEU A 166 -1.90 1.51 12.74
N LYS A 167 -2.33 2.67 13.24
CA LYS A 167 -3.71 2.90 13.66
C LYS A 167 -4.65 2.90 12.46
N ASP A 168 -4.27 3.58 11.39
CA ASP A 168 -5.08 3.71 10.18
C ASP A 168 -5.24 2.35 9.49
N VAL A 169 -4.14 1.58 9.36
CA VAL A 169 -4.20 0.19 8.86
C VAL A 169 -5.06 -0.68 9.77
N ARG A 170 -4.94 -0.57 11.11
CA ARG A 170 -5.79 -1.37 12.00
C ARG A 170 -7.27 -0.99 11.87
N ALA A 171 -7.58 0.29 11.67
CA ALA A 171 -8.96 0.77 11.49
C ALA A 171 -9.57 0.25 10.19
N GLU A 172 -8.80 0.25 9.10
CA GLU A 172 -9.23 -0.28 7.79
C GLU A 172 -9.67 -1.74 7.87
N TYR A 173 -8.96 -2.53 8.69
CA TYR A 173 -9.22 -3.95 8.90
C TYR A 173 -9.91 -4.26 10.24
N ALA A 174 -10.66 -3.30 10.81
CA ALA A 174 -11.34 -3.46 12.09
C ALA A 174 -12.40 -4.58 12.09
N HIS A 175 -12.94 -4.92 10.92
CA HIS A 175 -13.90 -6.00 10.72
C HIS A 175 -13.26 -7.41 10.85
N LEU A 176 -11.93 -7.52 10.75
CA LEU A 176 -11.22 -8.77 10.98
C LEU A 176 -11.09 -9.07 12.47
N PRO A 177 -11.31 -10.34 12.90
CA PRO A 177 -10.98 -10.77 14.24
C PRO A 177 -9.54 -10.38 14.59
N THR A 178 -9.33 -9.88 15.81
CA THR A 178 -8.02 -9.38 16.24
C THR A 178 -6.92 -10.42 16.05
N GLU A 179 -7.18 -11.68 16.40
CA GLU A 179 -6.20 -12.76 16.21
C GLU A 179 -5.80 -12.95 14.74
N ASP A 180 -6.77 -12.99 13.82
CA ASP A 180 -6.53 -13.15 12.39
C ASP A 180 -5.69 -12.01 11.82
N TYR A 181 -6.04 -10.76 12.20
CA TYR A 181 -5.28 -9.57 11.82
C TYR A 181 -3.84 -9.62 12.34
N VAL A 182 -3.66 -9.88 13.64
CA VAL A 182 -2.33 -9.93 14.27
C VAL A 182 -1.47 -11.01 13.62
N ARG A 183 -2.00 -12.22 13.41
CA ARG A 183 -1.26 -13.30 12.73
C ARG A 183 -0.88 -12.93 11.30
N ALA A 184 -1.79 -12.31 10.54
CA ALA A 184 -1.49 -11.87 9.18
C ALA A 184 -0.41 -10.78 9.15
N ARG A 185 -0.53 -9.77 10.03
CA ARG A 185 0.45 -8.69 10.13
C ARG A 185 1.83 -9.19 10.54
N VAL A 186 1.93 -10.08 11.53
CA VAL A 186 3.20 -10.73 11.93
C VAL A 186 3.86 -11.43 10.75
N ARG A 187 3.10 -12.16 9.91
CA ARG A 187 3.65 -12.80 8.70
C ARG A 187 4.20 -11.79 7.70
N ILE A 188 3.53 -10.65 7.50
CA ILE A 188 4.00 -9.58 6.62
C ILE A 188 5.31 -8.99 7.14
N LEU A 189 5.38 -8.66 8.44
CA LEU A 189 6.56 -8.07 9.06
C LEU A 189 7.77 -9.02 9.01
N HIS A 190 7.58 -10.32 9.26
CA HIS A 190 8.65 -11.31 9.08
C HIS A 190 9.14 -11.36 7.63
N LYS A 191 8.24 -11.35 6.63
CA LYS A 191 8.63 -11.33 5.22
C LYS A 191 9.44 -10.08 4.87
N LEU A 192 9.05 -8.91 5.39
CA LEU A 192 9.80 -7.67 5.20
C LEU A 192 11.20 -7.77 5.83
N LEU A 193 11.31 -8.16 7.10
CA LEU A 193 12.59 -8.26 7.79
C LEU A 193 13.53 -9.32 7.20
N ALA A 194 12.98 -10.36 6.57
CA ALA A 194 13.74 -11.41 5.89
C ALA A 194 14.38 -10.94 4.56
N ARG A 195 13.96 -9.79 4.01
CA ARG A 195 14.58 -9.23 2.80
C ARG A 195 16.00 -8.77 3.11
N LYS A 196 16.91 -8.92 2.14
CA LYS A 196 18.29 -8.41 2.24
C LYS A 196 18.32 -6.89 2.37
N SER A 197 17.50 -6.20 1.58
CA SER A 197 17.21 -4.77 1.68
C SER A 197 15.70 -4.55 1.48
N LEU A 198 15.15 -3.55 2.15
CA LEU A 198 13.79 -3.08 1.94
C LEU A 198 13.73 -2.09 0.77
N PHE A 199 14.77 -1.26 0.66
CA PHE A 199 14.92 -0.25 -0.39
C PHE A 199 16.01 -0.68 -1.38
N SER A 200 15.80 -0.37 -2.67
CA SER A 200 16.66 -0.79 -3.77
C SER A 200 17.42 0.37 -4.41
N SER A 201 16.90 1.58 -4.28
CA SER A 201 17.44 2.79 -4.87
C SER A 201 18.57 3.38 -4.00
N PRO A 202 19.62 3.98 -4.59
CA PRO A 202 20.71 4.61 -3.82
C PRO A 202 20.25 5.68 -2.81
N LEU A 203 19.33 6.56 -3.19
CA LEU A 203 18.73 7.59 -2.33
C LEU A 203 17.82 6.96 -1.27
N GLY A 204 17.12 5.87 -1.61
CA GLY A 204 16.32 5.08 -0.67
C GLY A 204 17.15 4.35 0.40
N ALA A 205 18.46 4.18 0.21
CA ALA A 205 19.31 3.47 1.17
C ALA A 205 19.31 4.11 2.57
N ALA A 206 19.11 5.42 2.67
CA ALA A 206 19.01 6.14 3.94
C ALA A 206 17.75 5.77 4.75
N TRP A 207 16.73 5.19 4.11
CA TRP A 207 15.46 4.81 4.71
C TRP A 207 15.49 3.42 5.36
N GLU A 208 16.49 2.60 5.02
CA GLU A 208 16.60 1.19 5.45
C GLU A 208 16.61 1.04 6.97
N GLU A 209 17.48 1.79 7.66
CA GLU A 209 17.66 1.67 9.10
C GLU A 209 16.39 2.14 9.87
N PRO A 210 15.83 3.34 9.61
CA PRO A 210 14.56 3.73 10.21
C PRO A 210 13.42 2.74 9.97
N ALA A 211 13.31 2.19 8.75
CA ALA A 211 12.29 1.21 8.42
C ALA A 211 12.44 -0.09 9.22
N ARG A 212 13.66 -0.63 9.30
CA ARG A 212 13.91 -1.86 10.07
C ARG A 212 13.64 -1.65 11.56
N GLN A 213 13.96 -0.49 12.12
CA GLN A 213 13.64 -0.17 13.51
C GLN A 213 12.12 -0.16 13.75
N ASN A 214 11.36 0.53 12.90
CA ASN A 214 9.90 0.60 12.99
C ASN A 214 9.24 -0.78 12.84
N VAL A 215 9.61 -1.53 11.80
CA VAL A 215 9.07 -2.87 11.51
C VAL A 215 9.42 -3.86 12.63
N SER A 216 10.64 -3.82 13.16
CA SER A 216 11.06 -4.68 14.27
C SER A 216 10.33 -4.36 15.57
N ALA A 217 10.14 -3.07 15.88
CA ALA A 217 9.39 -2.64 17.05
C ALA A 217 7.91 -3.05 16.96
N GLU A 218 7.31 -2.93 15.77
CA GLU A 218 5.95 -3.42 15.53
C GLU A 218 5.86 -4.93 15.73
N LEU A 219 6.78 -5.70 15.13
CA LEU A 219 6.79 -7.15 15.22
C LEU A 219 6.88 -7.62 16.66
N GLN A 220 7.83 -7.09 17.45
CA GLN A 220 7.98 -7.46 18.87
C GLN A 220 6.73 -7.17 19.69
N ARG A 221 6.02 -6.08 19.38
CA ARG A 221 4.74 -5.74 20.04
C ARG A 221 3.66 -6.77 19.68
N LEU A 222 3.55 -7.11 18.41
CA LEU A 222 2.53 -8.04 17.91
C LEU A 222 2.80 -9.49 18.32
N GLU A 223 4.05 -9.93 18.42
CA GLU A 223 4.40 -11.26 18.94
C GLU A 223 3.98 -11.42 20.42
N LYS A 224 4.17 -10.38 21.24
CA LYS A 224 3.67 -10.36 22.63
C LYS A 224 2.15 -10.41 22.68
N GLU A 225 1.49 -9.62 21.84
CA GLU A 225 0.02 -9.61 21.72
C GLU A 225 -0.49 -11.00 21.31
N LEU A 226 0.16 -11.64 20.35
CA LEU A 226 -0.20 -12.98 19.88
C LEU A 226 -0.02 -14.05 20.95
N ALA A 227 1.06 -14.02 21.71
CA ALA A 227 1.29 -14.95 22.82
C ALA A 227 0.21 -14.82 23.91
N CYS A 228 -0.24 -13.59 24.21
CA CYS A 228 -1.36 -13.35 25.12
C CYS A 228 -2.67 -13.93 24.57
N LEU A 229 -2.96 -13.73 23.28
CA LEU A 229 -4.16 -14.28 22.62
C LEU A 229 -4.15 -15.82 22.62
N ASP A 230 -3.02 -16.44 22.31
CA ASP A 230 -2.84 -17.89 22.32
C ASP A 230 -3.05 -18.48 23.72
N SER A 231 -2.52 -17.81 24.75
CA SER A 231 -2.70 -18.23 26.15
C SER A 231 -4.16 -18.14 26.58
N ALA A 232 -4.85 -17.05 26.22
CA ALA A 232 -6.28 -16.86 26.53
C ALA A 232 -7.16 -17.91 25.84
N ARG A 233 -6.86 -18.25 24.57
CA ARG A 233 -7.56 -19.29 23.83
C ARG A 233 -7.37 -20.68 24.46
N ALA A 234 -6.14 -21.02 24.84
CA ALA A 234 -5.85 -22.28 25.52
C ALA A 234 -6.58 -22.41 26.86
N ALA A 235 -6.65 -21.33 27.64
CA ALA A 235 -7.40 -21.30 28.90
C ALA A 235 -8.92 -21.49 28.68
N ALA A 236 -9.49 -20.85 27.64
CA ALA A 236 -10.90 -21.01 27.29
C ALA A 236 -11.24 -22.43 26.85
N GLN A 237 -10.38 -23.06 26.05
CA GLN A 237 -10.53 -24.46 25.61
C GLN A 237 -10.45 -25.44 26.79
N ALA A 238 -9.49 -25.23 27.70
CA ALA A 238 -9.37 -26.05 28.90
C ALA A 238 -10.58 -25.92 29.85
N ALA A 239 -11.22 -24.75 29.88
CA ALA A 239 -12.45 -24.54 30.65
C ALA A 239 -13.69 -25.18 29.98
N SER A 240 -13.75 -25.24 28.65
CA SER A 240 -14.85 -25.90 27.93
C SER A 240 -14.79 -27.43 27.99
N ASP A 241 -13.58 -27.99 28.14
CA ASP A 241 -13.34 -29.43 28.15
C ASP A 241 -13.49 -30.06 29.54
N GLN A 242 -13.77 -29.27 30.59
CA GLN A 242 -14.11 -29.80 31.92
C GLN A 242 -15.51 -30.42 31.91
N PRO A 243 -15.67 -31.71 32.26
CA PRO A 243 -16.98 -32.35 32.26
C PRO A 243 -17.87 -31.69 33.32
N ALA A 244 -19.10 -31.33 32.93
CA ALA A 244 -20.12 -30.89 33.87
C ALA A 244 -20.25 -31.95 34.96
N ALA A 245 -19.91 -31.60 36.20
CA ALA A 245 -20.09 -32.47 37.35
C ALA A 245 -21.58 -32.83 37.42
N GLY A 246 -21.92 -34.04 36.97
CA GLY A 246 -23.28 -34.57 37.04
C GLY A 246 -23.75 -34.58 38.49
N PRO A 247 -25.03 -34.27 38.76
CA PRO A 247 -25.51 -34.19 40.13
C PRO A 247 -25.30 -35.54 40.82
N ALA A 248 -24.59 -35.51 41.95
CA ALA A 248 -24.43 -36.67 42.82
C ALA A 248 -25.82 -37.15 43.24
N GLN A 249 -26.21 -38.35 42.77
CA GLN A 249 -27.45 -38.99 43.22
C GLN A 249 -27.26 -39.55 44.64
N PRO A 250 -28.32 -39.49 45.47
CA PRO A 250 -28.26 -39.68 46.92
C PRO A 250 -27.98 -41.12 47.37
#